data_AF-A0A8T7D3N1-F1
#
_entry.id   AF-A0A8T7D3N1-F1
#
_cell.length_a   1.000
_cell.length_b   1.000
_cell.length_c   1.000
_cell.angle_alpha   90.00
_cell.angle_beta   90.00
_cell.angle_gamma   90.00
#
_symmetry.space_group_name_H-M   'P 1'
#
loop_
_entity.id
_entity.type
_entity.pdbx_description
1 polymer ?
#
loop_
_entity_poly.entity_id
_entity_poly.type
_entity_poly.pdbx_seq_one_letter_code
_entity_poly.pdbx_strand_id
1 'polypeptide(L)'
;VLIPAARMRHYLGLWPALRSTLLELILGRATEQGMELGRLRHLQERTDLVLDRIDSVAETLLSGDQSSETHQRKYLLKSMPADIRSHMKKQETLEQAYLPGTRTREDRVRCRRDLPDKDLGKYQRTSRFGTGLSRKEYVRSVGHDEYDKLLSLKEGRLIRKTRYHLRSSESGISLRLDEFEKSLSGLVLVEAEFLDAERARSFELPGWLAQWVEKEVTEDKAHGNHALAQHGRPST
;
A
#
# COMPACT_ATOMS: atom_id res chain seq x y z
N VAL A 1 -6.81 -8.79 35.15
CA VAL A 1 -5.37 -8.55 35.41
C VAL A 1 -4.79 -7.78 34.24
N LEU A 2 -4.27 -6.58 34.46
CA LEU A 2 -3.61 -5.80 33.39
C LEU A 2 -2.25 -6.45 33.11
N ILE A 3 -2.01 -6.84 31.85
CA ILE A 3 -0.71 -7.37 31.41
C ILE A 3 0.24 -6.17 31.21
N PRO A 4 1.45 -6.17 31.80
CA PRO A 4 2.41 -5.09 31.57
C PRO A 4 2.77 -4.94 30.08
N ALA A 5 2.92 -3.71 29.60
CA ALA A 5 3.21 -3.41 28.19
C ALA A 5 4.45 -4.15 27.65
N ALA A 6 5.49 -4.33 28.47
CA ALA A 6 6.69 -5.10 28.10
C ALA A 6 6.38 -6.57 27.85
N ARG A 7 5.53 -7.18 28.69
CA ARG A 7 5.10 -8.58 28.55
C ARG A 7 4.17 -8.75 27.35
N MET A 8 3.32 -7.76 27.08
CA MET A 8 2.49 -7.72 25.88
C MET A 8 3.33 -7.66 24.61
N ARG A 9 4.33 -6.77 24.54
CA ARG A 9 5.28 -6.69 23.41
C ARG A 9 6.02 -7.99 23.18
N HIS A 10 6.44 -8.67 24.25
CA HIS A 10 7.08 -9.99 24.13
C HIS A 10 6.16 -11.00 23.45
N TYR A 11 4.90 -11.14 23.89
CA TYR A 11 3.95 -12.06 23.26
C TYR A 11 3.60 -11.68 21.83
N LEU A 12 3.41 -10.38 21.54
CA LEU A 12 3.16 -9.89 20.19
C LEU A 12 4.36 -10.12 19.26
N GLY A 13 5.59 -10.13 19.77
CA GLY A 13 6.79 -10.52 19.01
C GLY A 13 6.80 -11.99 18.61
N LEU A 14 6.17 -12.88 19.39
CA LEU A 14 6.04 -14.31 19.08
C LEU A 14 4.87 -14.61 18.14
N TRP A 15 3.92 -13.68 18.02
CA TRP A 15 2.69 -13.87 17.25
C TRP A 15 2.92 -14.27 15.78
N PRO A 16 3.86 -13.71 15.01
CA PRO A 16 4.07 -14.13 13.63
C PRO A 16 4.41 -15.63 13.46
N ALA A 17 5.22 -16.17 14.38
CA ALA A 17 5.56 -17.59 14.40
C ALA A 17 4.33 -18.43 14.79
N LEU A 18 3.65 -18.05 15.87
CA LEU A 18 2.44 -18.72 16.33
C LEU A 18 1.32 -18.73 15.28
N ARG A 19 1.12 -17.61 14.57
CA ARG A 19 0.16 -17.46 13.48
C ARG A 19 0.41 -18.50 12.38
N SER A 20 1.66 -18.63 11.94
CA SER A 20 2.05 -19.55 10.87
C SER A 20 1.83 -21.01 11.30
N THR A 21 2.32 -21.37 12.49
CA THR A 21 2.12 -22.71 13.05
C THR A 21 0.65 -23.06 13.26
N LEU A 22 -0.17 -22.11 13.72
CA LEU A 22 -1.60 -22.34 13.93
C LEU A 22 -2.32 -22.60 12.60
N LEU A 23 -2.00 -21.83 11.55
CA LEU A 23 -2.57 -22.03 10.22
C LEU A 23 -2.19 -23.40 9.65
N GLU A 24 -0.91 -23.78 9.74
CA GLU A 24 -0.41 -25.10 9.33
C GLU A 24 -1.10 -26.24 10.07
N LEU A 25 -1.27 -26.14 11.39
CA LEU A 25 -1.95 -27.15 12.20
C LEU A 25 -3.43 -27.31 11.81
N ILE A 26 -4.14 -26.21 11.60
CA ILE A 26 -5.57 -26.23 11.23
C ILE A 26 -5.74 -26.88 9.85
N LEU A 27 -4.96 -26.45 8.86
CA LEU A 27 -5.05 -26.97 7.49
C LEU A 27 -4.54 -28.42 7.39
N GLY A 28 -3.48 -28.76 8.13
CA GLY A 28 -2.94 -30.11 8.22
C GLY A 28 -3.97 -31.10 8.75
N ARG A 29 -4.60 -30.79 9.90
CA ARG A 29 -5.67 -31.65 10.47
C ARG A 29 -6.86 -31.80 9.54
N ALA A 30 -7.29 -30.71 8.89
CA ALA A 30 -8.41 -30.77 7.96
C ALA A 30 -8.08 -31.65 6.74
N THR A 31 -6.84 -31.62 6.26
CA THR A 31 -6.35 -32.47 5.17
C THR A 31 -6.29 -33.94 5.60
N GLU A 32 -5.77 -34.23 6.79
CA GLU A 32 -5.75 -35.59 7.38
C GLU A 32 -7.15 -36.18 7.54
N GLN A 33 -8.16 -35.34 7.79
CA GLN A 33 -9.57 -35.72 7.86
C GLN A 33 -10.24 -35.94 6.50
N GLY A 34 -9.47 -35.88 5.39
CA GLY A 34 -9.98 -36.09 4.04
C GLY A 34 -10.93 -34.98 3.58
N MET A 35 -10.76 -33.76 4.08
CA MET A 35 -11.63 -32.64 3.71
C MET A 35 -11.47 -32.29 2.21
N GLU A 36 -12.60 -32.23 1.51
CA GLU A 36 -12.70 -31.78 0.12
C GLU A 36 -12.01 -30.43 -0.11
N LEU A 37 -11.35 -30.27 -1.27
CA LEU A 37 -10.55 -29.07 -1.60
C LEU A 37 -11.35 -27.76 -1.48
N GLY A 38 -12.62 -27.76 -1.91
CA GLY A 38 -13.49 -26.60 -1.80
C GLY A 38 -13.77 -26.20 -0.34
N ARG A 39 -13.92 -27.19 0.55
CA ARG A 39 -14.12 -26.96 2.00
C ARG A 39 -12.83 -26.52 2.68
N LEU A 40 -11.69 -27.07 2.27
CA LEU A 40 -10.37 -26.65 2.75
C LEU A 40 -10.11 -25.16 2.43
N ARG A 41 -10.40 -24.73 1.20
CA ARG A 41 -10.29 -23.31 0.81
C ARG A 41 -11.17 -22.41 1.67
N HIS A 42 -12.43 -22.80 1.87
CA HIS A 42 -13.36 -22.04 2.72
C HIS A 42 -12.90 -22.01 4.20
N LEU A 43 -12.33 -23.10 4.71
CA LEU A 43 -11.75 -23.13 6.05
C LEU A 43 -10.54 -22.20 6.15
N GLN A 44 -9.64 -22.22 5.17
CA GLN A 44 -8.50 -21.32 5.10
C GLN A 44 -8.95 -19.86 5.12
N GLU A 45 -9.92 -19.48 4.26
CA GLU A 45 -10.46 -18.12 4.21
C GLU A 45 -11.02 -17.66 5.57
N ARG A 46 -11.73 -18.54 6.29
CA ARG A 46 -12.26 -18.22 7.62
C ARG A 46 -11.17 -18.09 8.68
N THR A 47 -10.14 -18.93 8.61
CA THR A 47 -8.99 -18.85 9.52
C THR A 47 -8.22 -17.57 9.29
N ASP A 48 -7.93 -17.21 8.03
CA ASP A 48 -7.25 -15.96 7.67
C ASP A 48 -8.00 -14.73 8.17
N LEU A 49 -9.33 -14.70 8.05
CA LEU A 49 -10.17 -13.62 8.59
C LEU A 49 -9.97 -13.40 10.10
N VAL A 50 -9.86 -14.48 10.87
CA VAL A 50 -9.63 -14.39 12.32
C VAL A 50 -8.20 -13.95 12.60
N LEU A 51 -7.21 -14.56 11.95
CA LEU A 51 -5.81 -14.26 12.15
C LEU A 51 -5.46 -12.82 11.77
N ASP A 52 -6.00 -12.29 10.68
CA ASP A 52 -5.77 -10.92 10.25
C ASP A 52 -6.41 -9.89 11.19
N ARG A 53 -7.53 -10.24 11.82
CA ARG A 53 -8.12 -9.41 12.87
C ARG A 53 -7.21 -9.34 14.10
N ILE A 54 -6.57 -10.46 14.46
CA ILE A 54 -5.58 -10.49 15.54
C ILE A 54 -4.33 -9.69 15.13
N ASP A 55 -3.85 -9.84 13.89
CA ASP A 55 -2.73 -9.04 13.35
C ASP A 55 -3.02 -7.54 13.45
N SER A 56 -4.23 -7.10 13.06
CA SER A 56 -4.62 -5.70 13.16
C SER A 56 -4.68 -5.18 14.60
N VAL A 57 -5.17 -5.98 15.55
CA VAL A 57 -5.17 -5.62 16.98
C VAL A 57 -3.74 -5.55 17.51
N ALA A 58 -2.90 -6.53 17.17
CA ALA A 58 -1.49 -6.56 17.53
C ALA A 58 -0.76 -5.30 17.06
N GLU A 59 -0.90 -4.94 15.79
CA GLU A 59 -0.30 -3.73 15.22
C GLU A 59 -0.82 -2.47 15.92
N THR A 60 -2.13 -2.36 16.19
CA THR A 60 -2.70 -1.25 16.96
C THR A 60 -2.05 -1.09 18.33
N LEU A 61 -1.84 -2.20 19.04
CA LEU A 61 -1.23 -2.20 20.38
C LEU A 61 0.27 -1.87 20.34
N LEU A 62 0.98 -2.28 19.29
CA LEU A 62 2.40 -2.01 19.11
C LEU A 62 2.66 -0.56 18.68
N SER A 63 1.83 -0.02 17.78
CA SER A 63 2.02 1.29 17.18
C SER A 63 1.28 2.42 17.88
N GLY A 64 0.35 2.12 18.81
CA GLY A 64 -0.44 3.12 19.52
C GLY A 64 -1.48 3.81 18.64
N ASP A 65 -2.42 3.03 18.08
CA ASP A 65 -3.52 3.45 17.18
C ASP A 65 -3.21 4.66 16.27
N GLN A 66 -2.12 4.54 15.50
CA GLN A 66 -1.71 5.53 14.50
C GLN A 66 -2.36 5.26 13.13
N SER A 67 -3.50 4.56 13.07
CA SER A 67 -4.17 4.31 11.81
C SER A 67 -4.66 5.63 11.21
N SER A 68 -4.29 5.92 9.96
CA SER A 68 -4.77 7.08 9.24
C SER A 68 -5.92 6.72 8.30
N GLU A 69 -6.98 7.52 8.33
CA GLU A 69 -7.95 7.60 7.25
C GLU A 69 -7.43 8.59 6.21
N THR A 70 -7.47 8.23 4.93
CA THR A 70 -6.88 9.06 3.85
C THR A 70 -7.96 9.48 2.87
N HIS A 71 -8.12 10.79 2.69
CA HIS A 71 -8.98 11.37 1.68
C HIS A 71 -8.12 11.64 0.44
N GLN A 72 -8.43 11.02 -0.70
CA GLN A 72 -7.62 11.19 -1.90
C GLN A 72 -8.47 11.27 -3.17
N ARG A 73 -7.99 12.03 -4.15
CA ARG A 73 -8.48 12.05 -5.53
C ARG A 73 -7.34 11.70 -6.47
N LYS A 74 -7.66 11.01 -7.56
CA LYS A 74 -6.68 10.49 -8.51
C LYS A 74 -7.08 10.82 -9.94
N TYR A 75 -6.12 11.28 -10.74
CA TYR A 75 -6.35 11.71 -12.12
C TYR A 75 -5.36 11.02 -13.05
N LEU A 76 -5.86 10.55 -14.19
CA LEU A 76 -5.04 10.12 -15.31
C LEU A 76 -4.67 11.34 -16.16
N LEU A 77 -3.39 11.50 -16.47
CA LEU A 77 -2.92 12.53 -17.41
C LEU A 77 -2.71 11.93 -18.80
N LYS A 78 -2.94 12.76 -19.82
CA LYS A 78 -2.67 12.44 -21.23
C LYS A 78 -1.19 12.16 -21.48
N SER A 79 -0.33 12.93 -20.81
CA SER A 79 1.13 12.82 -20.86
C SER A 79 1.78 13.62 -19.73
N MET A 80 3.09 13.53 -19.62
CA MET A 80 3.87 14.31 -18.65
C MET A 80 3.86 15.82 -18.99
N PRO A 81 3.51 16.70 -18.04
CA PRO A 81 3.61 18.15 -18.25
C PRO A 81 5.05 18.61 -18.48
N ALA A 82 5.28 19.41 -19.52
CA ALA A 82 6.63 19.87 -19.89
C ALA A 82 7.28 20.77 -18.82
N ASP A 83 6.48 21.55 -18.11
CA ASP A 83 6.89 22.55 -17.11
C ASP A 83 6.88 22.02 -15.67
N ILE A 84 6.75 20.70 -15.48
CA ILE A 84 6.64 20.06 -14.14
C ILE A 84 7.76 20.46 -13.17
N ARG A 85 8.97 20.71 -13.68
CA ARG A 85 10.13 21.09 -12.88
C ARG A 85 9.94 22.42 -12.16
N SER A 86 9.19 23.35 -12.76
CA SER A 86 8.88 24.65 -12.17
C SER A 86 7.87 24.54 -11.02
N HIS A 87 7.05 23.49 -11.03
CA HIS A 87 5.98 23.27 -10.06
C HIS A 87 6.33 22.28 -8.97
N MET A 88 7.48 21.61 -9.02
CA MET A 88 7.88 20.62 -8.01
C MET A 88 8.68 21.22 -6.83
N LYS A 89 8.60 20.54 -5.69
CA LYS A 89 9.43 20.75 -4.49
C LYS A 89 10.60 19.77 -4.45
N LYS A 90 10.31 18.50 -4.74
CA LYS A 90 11.29 17.40 -4.76
C LYS A 90 10.79 16.28 -5.65
N GLN A 91 11.68 15.35 -5.97
CA GLN A 91 11.35 14.13 -6.69
C GLN A 91 12.05 12.92 -6.03
N GLU A 92 11.42 11.75 -6.10
CA GLU A 92 11.95 10.50 -5.57
C GLU A 92 11.68 9.35 -6.55
N THR A 93 12.52 8.32 -6.53
CA THR A 93 12.24 7.06 -7.23
C THR A 93 11.68 6.05 -6.24
N LEU A 94 10.63 5.35 -6.68
CA LEU A 94 9.92 4.37 -5.87
C LEU A 94 9.93 3.02 -6.58
N GLU A 95 10.33 2.00 -5.85
CA GLU A 95 10.15 0.60 -6.23
C GLU A 95 9.27 -0.06 -5.18
N GLN A 96 8.14 -0.60 -5.60
CA GLN A 96 7.19 -1.23 -4.69
C GLN A 96 6.69 -2.55 -5.24
N ALA A 97 6.60 -3.53 -4.34
CA ALA A 97 6.12 -4.86 -4.62
C ALA A 97 5.01 -5.22 -3.63
N TYR A 98 4.01 -5.95 -4.12
CA TYR A 98 2.93 -6.48 -3.29
C TYR A 98 3.28 -7.91 -2.90
N LEU A 99 2.98 -8.26 -1.65
CA LEU A 99 3.22 -9.59 -1.09
C LEU A 99 1.91 -10.39 -1.13
N PRO A 100 1.99 -11.74 -1.02
CA PRO A 100 0.83 -12.57 -0.81
C PRO A 100 -0.02 -12.03 0.34
N GLY A 101 -1.26 -11.70 0.00
CA GLY A 101 -2.24 -11.15 0.92
C GLY A 101 -3.42 -12.09 1.12
N THR A 102 -4.39 -11.63 1.89
CA THR A 102 -5.69 -12.32 2.06
C THR A 102 -6.79 -11.39 1.54
N ARG A 103 -8.06 -11.79 1.68
CA ARG A 103 -9.20 -10.90 1.41
C ARG A 103 -9.21 -9.63 2.28
N THR A 104 -8.60 -9.70 3.45
CA THR A 104 -8.65 -8.65 4.48
C THR A 104 -7.31 -8.02 4.77
N ARG A 105 -6.26 -8.45 4.07
CA ARG A 105 -4.91 -7.98 4.27
C ARG A 105 -4.21 -7.75 2.94
N GLU A 106 -3.69 -6.54 2.79
CA GLU A 106 -2.80 -6.16 1.71
C GLU A 106 -1.44 -5.78 2.31
N ASP A 107 -0.40 -6.50 1.90
CA ASP A 107 0.96 -6.22 2.32
C ASP A 107 1.78 -5.74 1.11
N ARG A 108 2.59 -4.72 1.34
CA ARG A 108 3.53 -4.22 0.34
C ARG A 108 4.86 -3.83 0.96
N VAL A 109 5.92 -3.97 0.17
CA VAL A 109 7.25 -3.43 0.48
C VAL A 109 7.62 -2.37 -0.52
N ARG A 110 8.31 -1.34 -0.06
CA ARG A 110 8.72 -0.18 -0.86
C ARG A 110 10.15 0.21 -0.54
N CYS A 111 10.97 0.35 -1.56
CA CYS A 111 12.23 1.10 -1.52
C CYS A 111 11.98 2.51 -2.07
N ARG A 112 12.43 3.52 -1.34
CA ARG A 112 12.41 4.92 -1.76
C ARG A 112 13.83 5.46 -1.84
N ARG A 113 14.13 6.19 -2.90
CA ARG A 113 15.39 6.93 -3.04
C ARG A 113 15.05 8.37 -3.41
N ASP A 114 15.36 9.31 -2.52
CA ASP A 114 15.22 10.74 -2.80
C ASP A 114 16.23 11.12 -3.91
N LEU A 115 15.87 12.01 -4.83
CA LEU A 115 16.83 12.50 -5.82
C LEU A 115 17.33 13.89 -5.38
N PRO A 116 18.65 14.16 -5.49
CA PRO A 116 19.66 13.39 -6.23
C PRO A 116 20.38 12.27 -5.44
N ASP A 117 20.12 12.11 -4.14
CA ASP A 117 20.78 11.14 -3.24
C ASP A 117 20.30 9.69 -3.48
N LYS A 118 20.70 9.12 -4.63
CA LYS A 118 20.27 7.80 -5.10
C LYS A 118 20.84 6.64 -4.28
N ASP A 119 21.91 6.87 -3.55
CA ASP A 119 22.69 5.79 -2.94
C ASP A 119 22.10 5.34 -1.59
N LEU A 120 21.22 6.15 -0.99
CA LEU A 120 20.55 5.84 0.27
C LEU A 120 19.09 5.41 0.05
N GLY A 121 18.88 4.10 -0.09
CA GLY A 121 17.55 3.49 -0.09
C GLY A 121 16.90 3.49 1.29
N LYS A 122 15.68 4.03 1.38
CA LYS A 122 14.80 3.91 2.56
C LYS A 122 13.78 2.82 2.32
N TYR A 123 13.83 1.76 3.12
CA TYR A 123 12.95 0.59 2.96
C TYR A 123 11.79 0.64 3.96
N GLN A 124 10.59 0.40 3.46
CA GLN A 124 9.37 0.39 4.26
C GLN A 124 8.52 -0.83 3.93
N ARG A 125 7.91 -1.40 4.96
CA ARG A 125 6.78 -2.32 4.81
C ARG A 125 5.51 -1.59 5.21
N THR A 126 4.47 -1.78 4.41
CA THR A 126 3.13 -1.35 4.75
C THR A 126 2.20 -2.54 4.78
N SER A 127 1.48 -2.68 5.88
CA SER A 127 0.43 -3.69 6.05
C SER A 127 -0.90 -2.96 6.22
N ARG A 128 -1.87 -3.30 5.38
CA ARG A 128 -3.22 -2.72 5.41
C ARG A 128 -4.22 -3.80 5.72
N PHE A 129 -5.05 -3.56 6.73
CA PHE A 129 -6.05 -4.51 7.23
C PHE A 129 -7.47 -3.97 7.09
N GLY A 130 -8.43 -4.86 6.83
CA GLY A 130 -9.85 -4.56 6.73
C GLY A 130 -10.41 -4.63 5.31
N THR A 131 -11.70 -4.30 5.17
CA THR A 131 -12.45 -4.38 3.91
C THR A 131 -13.19 -3.07 3.64
N GLY A 132 -13.49 -2.78 2.37
CA GLY A 132 -14.27 -1.60 2.02
C GLY A 132 -13.52 -0.29 2.31
N LEU A 133 -14.24 0.70 2.85
CA LEU A 133 -13.78 2.07 3.10
C LEU A 133 -13.01 2.23 4.42
N SER A 134 -13.26 1.39 5.42
CA SER A 134 -12.55 1.44 6.71
C SER A 134 -11.42 0.41 6.70
N ARG A 135 -10.21 0.88 6.41
CA ARG A 135 -8.99 0.05 6.42
C ARG A 135 -7.94 0.72 7.28
N LYS A 136 -7.33 -0.04 8.19
CA LYS A 136 -6.20 0.43 8.98
C LYS A 136 -4.91 0.18 8.21
N GLU A 137 -4.04 1.17 8.16
CA GLU A 137 -2.73 1.08 7.51
C GLU A 137 -1.61 1.27 8.53
N TYR A 138 -0.64 0.36 8.54
CA TYR A 138 0.52 0.39 9.41
C TYR A 138 1.79 0.45 8.56
N VAL A 139 2.64 1.43 8.83
CA VAL A 139 3.90 1.63 8.10
C VAL A 139 5.05 1.46 9.07
N ARG A 140 6.01 0.61 8.70
CA ARG A 140 7.27 0.44 9.45
C ARG A 140 8.48 0.52 8.54
N SER A 141 9.56 1.08 9.07
CA SER A 141 10.88 0.99 8.43
C SER A 141 11.42 -0.43 8.57
N VAL A 142 12.08 -0.92 7.53
CA VAL A 142 12.73 -2.24 7.53
C VAL A 142 14.19 -2.09 7.08
N GLY A 143 15.03 -3.07 7.43
CA GLY A 143 16.41 -3.13 6.93
C GLY A 143 16.47 -3.62 5.49
N HIS A 144 17.62 -3.42 4.83
CA HIS A 144 17.88 -3.90 3.47
C HIS A 144 17.65 -5.42 3.34
N ASP A 145 18.21 -6.21 4.25
CA ASP A 145 18.11 -7.68 4.20
C ASP A 145 16.67 -8.19 4.37
N GLU A 146 15.85 -7.51 5.18
CA GLU A 146 14.42 -7.84 5.31
C GLU A 146 13.67 -7.47 4.03
N TYR A 147 13.98 -6.30 3.44
CA TYR A 147 13.38 -5.87 2.18
C TYR A 147 13.66 -6.87 1.05
N ASP A 148 14.89 -7.33 0.88
CA ASP A 148 15.25 -8.29 -0.17
C ASP A 148 14.54 -9.63 -0.02
N LYS A 149 14.47 -10.15 1.21
CA LYS A 149 13.72 -11.37 1.51
C LYS A 149 12.24 -11.20 1.15
N LEU A 150 11.62 -10.09 1.55
CA LEU A 150 10.21 -9.83 1.23
C LEU A 150 10.00 -9.63 -0.27
N LEU A 151 10.92 -8.94 -0.95
CA LEU A 151 10.87 -8.71 -2.39
C LEU A 151 10.91 -10.02 -3.20
N SER A 152 11.62 -11.04 -2.73
CA SER A 152 11.62 -12.37 -3.34
C SER A 152 10.27 -13.09 -3.29
N LEU A 153 9.42 -12.72 -2.32
CA LEU A 153 8.09 -13.31 -2.14
C LEU A 153 6.99 -12.57 -2.91
N LYS A 154 7.33 -11.54 -3.69
CA LYS A 154 6.32 -10.69 -4.35
C LYS A 154 5.37 -11.47 -5.25
N GLU A 155 4.14 -11.01 -5.29
CA GLU A 155 3.15 -11.40 -6.30
C GLU A 155 2.99 -10.30 -7.34
N GLY A 156 2.80 -10.70 -8.59
CA GLY A 156 2.69 -9.78 -9.71
C GLY A 156 4.00 -9.05 -10.03
N ARG A 157 3.87 -7.85 -10.59
CA ARG A 157 5.00 -7.06 -11.12
C ARG A 157 5.55 -6.10 -10.08
N LEU A 158 6.86 -5.86 -10.16
CA LEU A 158 7.49 -4.74 -9.46
C LEU A 158 7.03 -3.43 -10.11
N ILE A 159 6.40 -2.56 -9.31
CA ILE A 159 6.03 -1.23 -9.76
C ILE A 159 7.23 -0.30 -9.54
N ARG A 160 7.68 0.31 -10.63
CA ARG A 160 8.73 1.33 -10.61
C ARG A 160 8.16 2.64 -11.15
N LYS A 161 8.40 3.73 -10.43
CA LYS A 161 7.93 5.06 -10.81
C LYS A 161 8.82 6.16 -10.24
N THR A 162 8.83 7.30 -10.93
CA THR A 162 9.35 8.55 -10.41
C THR A 162 8.18 9.39 -9.90
N ARG A 163 8.27 9.81 -8.62
CA ARG A 163 7.24 10.61 -7.95
C ARG A 163 7.72 12.03 -7.76
N TYR A 164 6.97 12.97 -8.33
CA TYR A 164 7.16 14.41 -8.23
C TYR A 164 6.24 14.97 -7.15
N HIS A 165 6.81 15.56 -6.11
CA HIS A 165 6.06 16.24 -5.05
C HIS A 165 5.82 17.67 -5.49
N LEU A 166 4.58 18.02 -5.81
CA LEU A 166 4.23 19.32 -6.38
C LEU A 166 4.01 20.37 -5.29
N ARG A 167 4.20 21.64 -5.67
CA ARG A 167 3.85 22.79 -4.86
C ARG A 167 2.33 22.93 -4.87
N SER A 168 1.73 22.94 -3.69
CA SER A 168 0.35 23.38 -3.47
C SER A 168 0.39 24.77 -2.85
N SER A 169 -0.43 25.68 -3.37
CA SER A 169 -0.73 26.99 -2.76
C SER A 169 -1.62 26.84 -1.52
N GLU A 170 -2.39 25.76 -1.44
CA GLU A 170 -3.29 25.47 -0.35
C GLU A 170 -2.62 24.59 0.71
N SER A 171 -2.72 25.02 1.97
CA SER A 171 -2.27 24.24 3.12
C SER A 171 -3.10 22.97 3.25
N GLY A 172 -2.52 21.86 3.72
CA GLY A 172 -3.26 20.60 3.93
C GLY A 172 -3.61 19.82 2.67
N ILE A 173 -3.06 20.20 1.50
CA ILE A 173 -3.17 19.43 0.25
C ILE A 173 -1.79 18.95 -0.18
N SER A 174 -1.67 17.65 -0.40
CA SER A 174 -0.46 17.03 -0.94
C SER A 174 -0.70 16.56 -2.36
N LEU A 175 -0.04 17.21 -3.33
CA LEU A 175 -0.09 16.83 -4.73
C LEU A 175 1.15 16.02 -5.11
N ARG A 176 0.93 14.84 -5.68
CA ARG A 176 1.97 13.92 -6.12
C ARG A 176 1.68 13.48 -7.54
N LEU A 177 2.61 13.72 -8.46
CA LEU A 177 2.54 13.19 -9.81
C LEU A 177 3.48 11.98 -9.90
N ASP A 178 2.96 10.87 -10.42
CA ASP A 178 3.67 9.62 -10.63
C ASP A 178 3.86 9.36 -12.12
N GLU A 179 5.10 9.30 -12.56
CA GLU A 179 5.48 8.78 -13.87
C GLU A 179 5.94 7.33 -13.73
N PHE A 180 5.17 6.40 -14.30
CA PHE A 180 5.48 4.98 -14.21
C PHE A 180 6.51 4.55 -15.26
N GLU A 181 7.35 3.58 -14.89
CA GLU A 181 8.45 3.08 -15.72
C GLU A 181 8.20 1.64 -16.21
N LYS A 182 9.10 1.14 -17.07
CA LYS A 182 9.14 -0.25 -17.54
C LYS A 182 7.82 -0.66 -18.21
N SER A 183 7.20 -1.77 -17.78
CA SER A 183 5.95 -2.29 -18.35
C SER A 183 4.74 -1.35 -18.17
N LEU A 184 4.87 -0.29 -17.37
CA LEU A 184 3.85 0.73 -17.16
C LEU A 184 4.26 2.09 -17.74
N SER A 185 5.30 2.13 -18.59
CA SER A 185 5.76 3.37 -19.21
C SER A 185 4.64 4.08 -19.98
N GLY A 186 4.64 5.42 -19.89
CA GLY A 186 3.62 6.28 -20.47
C GLY A 186 2.32 6.36 -19.65
N LEU A 187 2.23 5.70 -18.49
CA LEU A 187 1.16 5.95 -17.51
C LEU A 187 1.61 7.06 -16.57
N VAL A 188 0.81 8.13 -16.49
CA VAL A 188 1.06 9.26 -15.60
C VAL A 188 -0.18 9.51 -14.75
N LEU A 189 -0.02 9.48 -13.43
CA LEU A 189 -1.12 9.68 -12.47
C LEU A 189 -0.82 10.84 -11.54
N VAL A 190 -1.84 11.62 -11.21
CA VAL A 190 -1.79 12.61 -10.12
C VAL A 190 -2.61 12.09 -8.97
N GLU A 191 -2.04 12.05 -7.77
CA GLU A 191 -2.72 11.81 -6.50
C GLU A 191 -2.76 13.13 -5.72
N ALA A 192 -3.96 13.59 -5.38
CA ALA A 192 -4.20 14.69 -4.45
C ALA A 192 -4.71 14.09 -3.14
N GLU A 193 -3.99 14.34 -2.04
CA GLU A 193 -4.36 13.86 -0.69
C GLU A 193 -4.75 15.05 0.19
N PHE A 194 -5.83 14.88 0.95
CA PHE A 194 -6.51 15.91 1.74
C PHE A 194 -6.60 15.50 3.21
N LEU A 195 -6.62 16.50 4.10
CA LEU A 195 -6.84 16.28 5.53
C LEU A 195 -8.27 15.81 5.84
N ASP A 196 -9.25 16.25 5.06
CA ASP A 196 -10.67 15.97 5.29
C ASP A 196 -11.44 15.80 3.97
N ALA A 197 -12.66 15.25 4.09
CA ALA A 197 -13.53 14.96 2.95
C ALA A 197 -14.11 16.22 2.30
N GLU A 198 -14.30 17.32 3.04
CA GLU A 198 -14.89 18.54 2.50
C GLU A 198 -13.95 19.19 1.50
N ARG A 199 -12.65 19.30 1.85
CA ARG A 199 -11.61 19.78 0.95
C ARG A 199 -11.47 18.91 -0.29
N ALA A 200 -11.56 17.58 -0.15
CA ALA A 200 -11.50 16.69 -1.29
C ALA A 200 -12.63 17.00 -2.30
N ARG A 201 -13.85 17.28 -1.81
CA ARG A 201 -15.04 17.56 -2.64
C ARG A 201 -14.95 18.91 -3.36
N SER A 202 -14.43 19.95 -2.72
CA SER A 202 -14.33 21.29 -3.30
C SER A 202 -13.03 21.53 -4.08
N PHE A 203 -12.08 20.59 -4.05
CA PHE A 203 -10.79 20.77 -4.67
C PHE A 203 -10.85 20.88 -6.20
N GLU A 204 -10.14 21.88 -6.72
CA GLU A 204 -9.87 22.05 -8.13
C GLU A 204 -8.36 21.92 -8.39
N LEU A 205 -8.00 21.20 -9.45
CA LEU A 205 -6.60 21.09 -9.84
C LEU A 205 -6.07 22.46 -10.31
N PRO A 206 -4.81 22.81 -10.01
CA PRO A 206 -4.18 24.01 -10.56
C PRO A 206 -4.30 24.04 -12.09
N GLY A 207 -4.63 25.20 -12.67
CA GLY A 207 -4.93 25.31 -14.10
C GLY A 207 -3.82 24.79 -15.02
N TRP A 208 -2.55 24.98 -14.63
CA TRP A 208 -1.40 24.46 -15.38
C TRP A 208 -1.41 22.92 -15.48
N LEU A 209 -1.94 22.22 -14.48
CA LEU A 209 -2.04 20.77 -14.40
C LEU A 209 -3.37 20.25 -14.95
N ALA A 210 -4.46 20.98 -14.70
CA ALA A 210 -5.82 20.61 -15.11
C ALA A 210 -5.93 20.36 -16.62
N GLN A 211 -5.24 21.15 -17.45
CA GLN A 211 -5.23 20.98 -18.91
C GLN A 211 -4.67 19.62 -19.40
N TRP A 212 -3.82 18.97 -18.59
CA TRP A 212 -3.21 17.68 -18.91
C TRP A 212 -4.09 16.50 -18.49
N VAL A 213 -5.13 16.73 -17.70
CA VAL A 213 -6.01 15.68 -17.20
C VAL A 213 -6.80 15.09 -18.37
N GLU A 214 -6.77 13.77 -18.47
CA GLU A 214 -7.63 13.00 -19.35
C GLU A 214 -8.94 12.66 -18.66
N LYS A 215 -8.86 12.07 -17.45
CA LYS A 215 -10.02 11.70 -16.65
C LYS A 215 -9.68 11.57 -15.16
N GLU A 216 -10.67 11.77 -14.30
CA GLU A 216 -10.58 11.37 -12.90
C GLU A 216 -10.76 9.85 -12.78
N VAL A 217 -9.88 9.18 -12.04
CA VAL A 217 -9.83 7.72 -11.83
C VAL A 217 -9.84 7.37 -10.34
N THR A 218 -10.40 8.25 -9.50
CA THR A 218 -10.48 8.08 -8.05
C THR A 218 -11.18 6.78 -7.64
N GLU A 219 -12.30 6.46 -8.30
CA GLU A 219 -13.10 5.24 -8.02
C GLU A 219 -12.70 4.05 -8.91
N ASP A 220 -11.84 4.28 -9.91
CA ASP A 220 -11.39 3.23 -10.82
C ASP A 220 -10.25 2.41 -10.19
N LYS A 221 -10.64 1.25 -9.66
CA LYS A 221 -9.72 0.30 -9.02
C LYS A 221 -8.61 -0.19 -9.97
N ALA A 222 -8.81 -0.17 -11.29
CA ALA A 222 -7.80 -0.62 -12.24
C ALA A 222 -6.57 0.30 -12.25
N HIS A 223 -6.72 1.59 -11.89
CA HIS A 223 -5.63 2.55 -11.74
C HIS A 223 -5.03 2.57 -10.31
N GLY A 224 -5.43 1.62 -9.46
CA GLY A 224 -4.82 1.39 -8.16
C GLY A 224 -3.48 0.66 -8.29
N ASN A 225 -2.48 1.03 -7.48
CA ASN A 225 -1.13 0.42 -7.54
C ASN A 225 -1.15 -1.11 -7.41
N HIS A 226 -2.05 -1.67 -6.59
CA HIS A 226 -2.18 -3.13 -6.44
C HIS A 226 -2.69 -3.77 -7.74
N ALA A 227 -3.73 -3.19 -8.36
CA ALA A 227 -4.25 -3.67 -9.65
C ALA A 227 -3.21 -3.53 -10.77
N LEU A 228 -2.47 -2.43 -10.81
CA LEU A 228 -1.35 -2.24 -11.76
C LEU A 228 -0.26 -3.30 -11.59
N ALA A 229 0.03 -3.73 -10.36
CA ALA A 229 1.02 -4.77 -10.11
C ALA A 229 0.53 -6.13 -10.63
N GLN A 230 -0.73 -6.47 -10.37
CA GLN A 230 -1.32 -7.75 -10.74
C GLN A 230 -1.62 -7.85 -12.24
N HIS A 231 -2.26 -6.83 -12.80
CA HIS A 231 -2.85 -6.88 -14.13
C HIS A 231 -2.11 -6.03 -15.18
N GLY A 232 -1.23 -5.12 -14.75
CA GLY A 232 -0.55 -4.18 -15.65
C GLY A 232 -1.40 -2.95 -15.95
N ARG A 233 -1.09 -2.27 -17.05
CA ARG A 233 -1.80 -1.05 -17.47
C ARG A 233 -3.24 -1.39 -17.87
N PRO A 234 -4.26 -0.65 -17.39
CA PRO A 234 -5.63 -0.84 -17.85
C PRO A 234 -5.74 -0.59 -19.35
N SER A 235 -6.55 -1.39 -20.05
CA SER A 235 -6.91 -1.11 -21.43
C SER A 235 -7.62 0.24 -21.50
N THR A 236 -7.11 1.16 -22.33
CA THR A 236 -7.79 2.39 -22.73
C THR A 236 -9.08 2.12 -23.48
#